data_AF-T2JV83-F1
#
_entry.id   AF-T2JV83-F1
#
_cell.length_a   1.000
_cell.length_b   1.000
_cell.length_c   1.000
_cell.angle_alpha   90.00
_cell.angle_beta   90.00
_cell.angle_gamma   90.00
#
_symmetry.space_group_name_H-M   'P 1'
#
loop_
_entity.id
_entity.type
_entity.pdbx_description
1 polymer ?
#
loop_
_entity_poly.entity_id
_entity_poly.type
_entity_poly.pdbx_seq_one_letter_code
_entity_poly.pdbx_strand_id
1 'polypeptide(L)'
;MYTQEKKGFAEAKLKKDGKEVAVLAISDILNNPSAAKKFEKSSQKIKGYPAVSQGKTGTAVLVGDRFQVKVLSRDSSFSEGDRQTWLEKFDLNGLSKVQ
;
A
#
# COMPACT_ATOMS: atom_id res chain seq x y z
N MET A 1 -23.86 -8.08 -10.49
CA MET A 1 -22.44 -7.65 -10.42
C MET A 1 -21.81 -8.36 -9.25
N TYR A 2 -20.86 -9.27 -9.49
CA TYR A 2 -20.15 -9.99 -8.42
C TYR A 2 -18.82 -9.28 -8.14
N THR A 3 -18.78 -8.43 -7.12
CA THR A 3 -17.51 -8.05 -6.49
C THR A 3 -17.06 -9.22 -5.62
N GLN A 4 -16.32 -10.14 -6.21
CA GLN A 4 -15.64 -11.19 -5.46
C GLN A 4 -14.64 -10.50 -4.54
N GLU A 5 -14.83 -10.62 -3.23
CA GLU A 5 -13.78 -10.38 -2.26
C GLU A 5 -12.61 -11.28 -2.63
N LYS A 6 -11.52 -10.68 -3.11
CA LYS A 6 -10.32 -11.44 -3.45
C LYS A 6 -9.68 -11.87 -2.13
N LYS A 7 -9.56 -13.18 -1.91
CA LYS A 7 -8.79 -13.71 -0.77
C LYS A 7 -7.40 -13.07 -0.79
N GLY A 8 -6.96 -12.59 0.38
CA GLY A 8 -5.69 -11.86 0.50
C GLY A 8 -5.76 -10.39 0.11
N PHE A 9 -6.95 -9.79 -0.06
CA PHE A 9 -7.10 -8.36 -0.30
C PHE A 9 -7.91 -7.70 0.81
N ALA A 10 -7.41 -6.57 1.33
CA ALA A 10 -8.14 -5.70 2.24
C ALA A 10 -8.03 -4.25 1.75
N GLU A 11 -9.10 -3.47 1.88
CA GLU A 11 -9.13 -2.07 1.48
C GLU A 11 -9.79 -1.20 2.56
N ALA A 12 -9.24 -0.01 2.80
CA ALA A 12 -9.78 1.00 3.69
C ALA A 12 -9.76 2.37 3.00
N LYS A 13 -10.88 3.09 3.09
CA LYS A 13 -11.02 4.44 2.53
C LYS A 13 -10.58 5.50 3.54
N LEU A 14 -9.70 6.39 3.10
CA LEU A 14 -9.24 7.53 3.89
C LEU A 14 -10.13 8.72 3.56
N LYS A 15 -10.90 9.18 4.55
CA LYS A 15 -11.76 10.35 4.42
C LYS A 15 -11.16 11.53 5.17
N LYS A 16 -11.18 12.71 4.54
CA LYS A 16 -10.87 14.00 5.15
C LYS A 16 -12.06 14.92 4.89
N ASP A 17 -12.61 15.50 5.96
CA ASP A 17 -13.80 16.38 5.88
C ASP A 17 -15.00 15.72 5.17
N GLY A 18 -15.21 14.43 5.42
CA GLY A 18 -16.27 13.62 4.78
C GLY A 18 -15.98 13.20 3.34
N LYS A 19 -14.95 13.74 2.68
CA LYS A 19 -14.53 13.41 1.32
C LYS A 19 -13.48 12.30 1.31
N GLU A 20 -13.63 11.33 0.42
CA GLU A 20 -12.61 10.30 0.17
C GLU A 20 -11.40 10.95 -0.53
N VAL A 21 -10.25 10.97 0.15
CA VAL A 21 -9.01 11.59 -0.36
C VAL A 21 -7.99 10.56 -0.79
N ALA A 22 -8.06 9.35 -0.23
CA ALA A 22 -7.18 8.25 -0.58
C ALA A 22 -7.79 6.90 -0.20
N VAL A 23 -7.15 5.83 -0.65
CA VAL A 23 -7.49 4.45 -0.34
C VAL A 23 -6.22 3.72 0.07
N LEU A 24 -6.24 3.04 1.22
CA LEU A 24 -5.21 2.09 1.63
C LEU A 24 -5.66 0.69 1.22
N ALA A 25 -4.82 -0.02 0.50
CA ALA A 25 -5.06 -1.38 0.05
C ALA A 25 -3.91 -2.29 0.48
N ILE A 26 -4.23 -3.45 1.04
CA ILE A 26 -3.29 -4.50 1.40
C ILE A 26 -3.55 -5.68 0.47
N SER A 27 -2.50 -6.18 -0.17
CA SER A 27 -2.57 -7.33 -1.06
C SER A 27 -1.53 -8.36 -0.63
N ASP A 28 -1.97 -9.58 -0.33
CA ASP A 28 -1.13 -10.75 -0.22
C ASP A 28 -0.67 -11.16 -1.63
N ILE A 29 0.64 -11.10 -1.86
CA ILE A 29 1.27 -11.42 -3.14
C ILE A 29 2.00 -12.77 -3.10
N LEU A 30 1.75 -13.61 -2.10
CA LEU A 30 2.37 -14.94 -1.98
C LEU A 30 2.20 -15.78 -3.25
N ASN A 31 1.04 -15.69 -3.91
CA ASN A 31 0.75 -16.38 -5.16
C ASN A 31 1.12 -15.56 -6.43
N ASN A 32 1.72 -14.38 -6.26
CA ASN A 32 2.13 -13.50 -7.33
C ASN A 32 3.53 -12.87 -7.06
N PRO A 33 4.60 -13.68 -7.07
CA PRO A 33 5.95 -13.21 -6.78
C PRO A 33 6.45 -12.13 -7.75
N SER A 34 5.87 -12.06 -8.96
CA SER A 34 6.20 -10.99 -9.91
C SER A 34 5.87 -9.59 -9.38
N ALA A 35 4.94 -9.47 -8.44
CA ALA A 35 4.60 -8.20 -7.80
C ALA A 35 5.73 -7.68 -6.89
N ALA A 36 6.59 -8.54 -6.36
CA ALA A 36 7.75 -8.16 -5.54
C ALA A 36 8.89 -7.54 -6.38
N LYS A 37 9.03 -7.92 -7.65
CA LYS A 37 10.15 -7.51 -8.52
C LYS A 37 10.37 -6.00 -8.61
N LYS A 38 9.30 -5.21 -8.59
CA LYS A 38 9.40 -3.74 -8.65
C LYS A 38 10.06 -3.14 -7.41
N PHE A 39 10.04 -3.85 -6.27
CA PHE A 39 10.65 -3.41 -5.01
C PHE A 39 12.14 -3.76 -4.93
N GLU A 40 12.61 -4.77 -5.65
CA GLU A 40 14.03 -5.20 -5.65
C GLU A 40 15.00 -4.07 -6.02
N LYS A 41 14.59 -3.18 -6.93
CA LYS A 41 15.38 -2.04 -7.38
C LYS A 41 15.09 -0.75 -6.63
N SER A 42 14.27 -0.80 -5.57
CA SER A 42 13.92 0.42 -4.85
C SER A 42 15.05 0.89 -3.94
N SER A 43 15.45 2.14 -4.10
CA SER A 43 16.29 2.86 -3.15
C SER A 43 15.50 3.51 -2.02
N GLN A 44 14.17 3.60 -2.15
CA GLN A 44 13.30 4.23 -1.16
C GLN A 44 12.81 3.22 -0.13
N LYS A 45 12.79 3.64 1.14
CA LYS A 45 12.28 2.84 2.24
C LYS A 45 11.25 3.61 3.07
N ILE A 46 10.24 2.91 3.57
CA ILE A 46 9.25 3.43 4.52
C ILE A 46 9.23 2.47 5.70
N LYS A 47 9.53 2.98 6.91
CA LYS A 47 9.77 2.17 8.12
C LYS A 47 10.72 0.98 7.92
N GLY A 48 11.74 1.14 7.07
CA GLY A 48 12.73 0.10 6.78
C GLY A 48 12.34 -0.88 5.66
N TYR A 49 11.09 -0.87 5.21
CA TYR A 49 10.61 -1.73 4.12
C TYR A 49 10.78 -1.04 2.75
N PRO A 50 11.10 -1.77 1.68
CA PRO A 50 11.25 -1.19 0.35
C PRO A 50 9.92 -0.63 -0.15
N ALA A 51 9.97 0.60 -0.67
CA ALA A 51 8.81 1.34 -1.10
C ALA A 51 8.95 1.81 -2.55
N VAL A 52 7.87 1.86 -3.32
CA VAL A 52 7.90 2.36 -4.69
C VAL A 52 6.71 3.26 -4.98
N SER A 53 6.95 4.28 -5.80
CA SER A 53 5.86 5.04 -6.41
C SER A 53 5.30 4.26 -7.60
N GLN A 54 3.97 4.20 -7.68
CA GLN A 54 3.23 3.49 -8.72
C GLN A 54 2.36 4.49 -9.50
N GLY A 55 2.88 4.94 -10.64
CA GLY A 55 2.28 6.04 -11.38
C GLY A 55 2.33 7.34 -10.58
N LYS A 56 1.40 8.27 -10.85
CA LYS A 56 1.35 9.59 -10.19
C LYS A 56 0.63 9.58 -8.83
N THR A 57 -0.22 8.59 -8.60
CA THR A 57 -1.20 8.58 -7.50
C THR A 57 -0.94 7.50 -6.45
N GLY A 58 -0.02 6.55 -6.69
CA GLY A 58 0.19 5.42 -5.79
C GLY A 58 1.56 5.44 -5.13
N THR A 59 1.61 5.06 -3.86
CA THR A 59 2.84 4.67 -3.16
C THR A 59 2.59 3.32 -2.51
N ALA A 60 3.50 2.36 -2.72
CA ALA A 60 3.38 1.01 -2.20
C ALA A 60 4.62 0.62 -1.41
N VAL A 61 4.46 -0.27 -0.44
CA VAL A 61 5.51 -0.84 0.41
C VAL A 61 5.38 -2.36 0.37
N LEU A 62 6.50 -3.07 0.27
CA LEU A 62 6.54 -4.52 0.39
C LEU A 62 6.99 -4.91 1.80
N VAL A 63 6.11 -5.63 2.50
CA VAL A 63 6.26 -6.01 3.90
C VAL A 63 6.41 -7.53 4.00
N GLY A 64 7.50 -7.97 4.63
CA GLY A 64 7.77 -9.40 4.86
C GLY A 64 7.79 -10.25 3.59
N ASP A 65 8.23 -9.68 2.46
CA ASP A 65 8.26 -10.32 1.13
C ASP A 65 6.93 -10.92 0.65
N ARG A 66 5.81 -10.51 1.27
CA ARG A 66 4.49 -11.11 1.06
C ARG A 66 3.37 -10.09 0.91
N PHE A 67 3.34 -9.06 1.74
CA PHE A 67 2.24 -8.11 1.73
C PHE A 67 2.63 -6.82 1.02
N GLN A 68 1.87 -6.44 0.01
CA GLN A 68 1.95 -5.12 -0.58
C GLN A 68 0.95 -4.20 0.11
N VAL A 69 1.43 -3.20 0.84
CA VAL A 69 0.60 -2.12 1.41
C VAL A 69 0.70 -0.92 0.50
N LYS A 70 -0.42 -0.45 -0.03
CA LYS A 70 -0.48 0.65 -1.00
C LYS A 70 -1.43 1.73 -0.52
N VAL A 71 -1.01 2.99 -0.62
CA VAL A 71 -1.91 4.14 -0.54
C VAL A 71 -2.07 4.73 -1.93
N LEU A 72 -3.31 4.93 -2.35
CA LEU A 72 -3.70 5.51 -3.64
C LEU A 72 -4.45 6.81 -3.41
N SER A 73 -3.95 7.93 -3.94
CA SER A 73 -4.65 9.21 -3.93
C SER A 73 -5.92 9.13 -4.77
N ARG A 74 -7.03 9.61 -4.21
CA ARG A 74 -8.31 9.85 -4.90
C ARG A 74 -8.57 11.32 -5.15
N ASP A 75 -7.85 12.17 -4.44
CA ASP A 75 -7.85 13.61 -4.61
C ASP A 75 -6.45 14.11 -5.00
N SER A 76 -6.37 15.13 -5.87
CA SER A 76 -5.10 15.73 -6.29
C SER A 76 -4.39 16.46 -5.16
N SER A 77 -5.11 16.87 -4.11
CA SER A 77 -4.55 17.45 -2.90
C SER A 77 -3.84 16.43 -2.02
N PHE A 78 -4.03 15.12 -2.25
CA PHE A 78 -3.38 14.06 -1.47
C PHE A 78 -2.04 13.69 -2.12
N SER A 79 -0.97 14.31 -1.62
CA SER A 79 0.36 14.27 -2.20
C SER A 79 1.08 12.93 -1.96
N GLU A 80 2.27 12.77 -2.56
CA GLU A 80 3.13 11.63 -2.25
C GLU A 80 3.60 11.64 -0.79
N GLY A 81 3.93 12.81 -0.23
CA GLY A 81 4.30 12.94 1.19
C GLY A 81 3.17 12.50 2.12
N ASP A 82 1.91 12.81 1.77
CA ASP A 82 0.75 12.33 2.53
C ASP A 82 0.64 10.80 2.46
N ARG A 83 0.81 10.21 1.27
CA ARG A 83 0.81 8.74 1.10
C ARG A 83 1.88 8.08 1.97
N GLN A 84 3.10 8.62 1.95
CA GLN A 84 4.22 8.11 2.75
C GLN A 84 3.92 8.23 4.25
N THR A 85 3.43 9.40 4.70
CA THR A 85 3.05 9.63 6.11
C THR A 85 1.98 8.64 6.58
N TRP A 86 0.99 8.32 5.74
CA TRP A 86 -0.04 7.34 6.07
C TRP A 86 0.51 5.91 6.14
N LEU A 87 1.43 5.54 5.25
CA LEU A 87 2.14 4.26 5.30
C LEU A 87 3.01 4.14 6.57
N GLU A 88 3.61 5.24 7.02
CA GLU A 88 4.36 5.26 8.29
C GLU A 88 3.48 5.09 9.53
N LYS A 89 2.23 5.58 9.48
CA LYS A 89 1.25 5.39 10.56
C LYS A 89 0.70 3.97 10.64
N PHE A 90 0.69 3.24 9.51
CA PHE A 90 0.24 1.86 9.49
C PHE A 90 1.22 0.93 10.23
N ASP A 91 0.68 -0.09 10.90
CA ASP A 91 1.51 -1.08 11.60
C ASP A 91 2.09 -2.13 10.64
N LEU A 92 3.11 -1.69 9.88
CA LEU A 92 3.84 -2.55 8.95
C LEU A 92 4.57 -3.69 9.67
N ASN A 93 5.03 -3.46 10.91
CA ASN A 93 5.73 -4.47 11.70
C ASN A 93 4.76 -5.56 12.18
N GLY A 94 3.57 -5.18 12.65
CA GLY A 94 2.50 -6.13 12.97
C GLY A 94 2.10 -6.95 11.75
N LEU A 95 1.93 -6.31 10.60
CA LEU A 95 1.60 -7.01 9.35
C LEU A 95 2.68 -8.02 8.93
N SER A 96 3.96 -7.72 9.13
CA SER A 96 5.06 -8.65 8.80
C SER A 96 5.05 -9.95 9.62
N LYS A 97 4.31 -9.99 10.74
CA LYS A 97 4.20 -11.16 11.62
C LYS A 97 2.95 -12.01 11.34
N VAL A 98 2.10 -11.59 10.40
CA VAL A 98 0.90 -12.34 10.02
C VAL A 98 1.32 -13.57 9.21
N GLN A 99 0.96 -14.75 9.71
CA GLN A 99 1.20 -16.06 9.08
C GLN A 99 0.06 -16.45 8.14
#